data_AF-A0A382B5R3-F1
#
_entry.id   AF-A0A382B5R3-F1
#
_cell.length_a   1.000
_cell.length_b   1.000
_cell.length_c   1.000
_cell.angle_alpha   90.00
_cell.angle_beta   90.00
_cell.angle_gamma   90.00
#
_symmetry.space_group_name_H-M   'P 1'
#
loop_
_entity.id
_entity.type
_entity.pdbx_description
1 polymer ?
#
loop_
_entity_poly.entity_id
_entity_poly.type
_entity_poly.pdbx_seq_one_letter_code
_entity_poly.pdbx_strand_id
1 'polypeptide(L)' 'TNQDYRYDVPGIGPLTMQNLVNGGASVLAMEAGRVMVVDQEKVVEMANQAKISIVCI' A
#
# COMPACT_ATOMS: atom_id res chain seq x y z
N THR A 1 16.25 8.85 6.68
CA THR A 1 16.81 7.64 6.03
C THR A 1 17.84 8.09 5.01
N ASN A 2 18.94 7.35 4.82
CA ASN A 2 19.91 7.61 3.73
C ASN A 2 19.54 6.75 2.50
N GLN A 3 18.24 6.69 2.21
CA GLN A 3 17.66 5.89 1.13
C GLN A 3 17.69 6.71 -0.16
N ASP A 4 18.31 6.18 -1.21
CA ASP A 4 18.31 6.80 -2.52
C ASP A 4 17.14 6.26 -3.33
N TYR A 5 16.08 7.07 -3.42
CA TYR A 5 14.83 6.74 -4.11
C TYR A 5 15.00 6.44 -5.60
N ARG A 6 16.14 6.75 -6.23
CA ARG A 6 16.40 6.33 -7.61
C ARG A 6 16.65 4.83 -7.72
N TYR A 7 17.07 4.21 -6.61
CA TYR A 7 17.42 2.79 -6.56
C TYR A 7 16.46 1.97 -5.71
N ASP A 8 15.82 2.58 -4.70
CA ASP A 8 14.94 1.87 -3.77
C ASP A 8 13.72 2.72 -3.38
N VAL A 9 12.70 2.68 -4.25
CA VAL A 9 11.37 3.23 -3.95
C VAL A 9 10.58 2.17 -3.20
N PRO A 10 10.06 2.46 -2.00
CA PRO A 10 9.19 1.52 -1.29
C PRO A 10 7.94 1.21 -2.14
N GLY A 11 7.56 -0.05 -2.18
CA GLY A 11 6.44 -0.53 -3.01
C GLY A 11 5.43 -1.34 -2.22
N ILE A 12 4.15 -1.18 -2.55
CA ILE A 12 3.05 -2.01 -2.07
C ILE A 12 2.27 -2.60 -3.24
N GLY A 13 1.55 -3.71 -3.01
CA GLY A 13 0.74 -4.35 -4.05
C GLY A 13 -0.24 -5.37 -3.48
N PRO A 14 -0.82 -6.25 -4.32
CA PRO A 14 -1.83 -7.23 -3.90
C PRO A 14 -1.39 -8.14 -2.75
N LEU A 15 -0.11 -8.53 -2.72
CA LEU A 15 0.44 -9.35 -1.64
C LEU A 15 0.42 -8.59 -0.29
N THR A 16 0.79 -7.31 -0.29
CA THR A 16 0.70 -6.45 0.89
C THR A 16 -0.74 -6.37 1.37
N MET A 17 -1.69 -6.18 0.45
CA MET A 17 -3.11 -6.16 0.79
C MET A 17 -3.57 -7.49 1.39
N GLN A 18 -3.17 -8.63 0.82
CA GLN A 18 -3.54 -9.94 1.37
C GLN A 18 -3.03 -10.11 2.81
N ASN A 19 -1.81 -9.65 3.10
CA ASN A 19 -1.25 -9.66 4.45
C ASN A 19 -2.03 -8.74 5.40
N LEU A 20 -2.43 -7.54 4.94
CA LEU A 20 -3.23 -6.61 5.74
C LEU A 20 -4.61 -7.18 6.08
N VAL A 21 -5.27 -7.83 5.12
CA VAL A 21 -6.55 -8.53 5.35
C VAL A 21 -6.39 -9.64 6.36
N ASN A 22 -5.39 -10.51 6.18
CA ASN A 22 -5.13 -11.62 7.09
C ASN A 22 -4.77 -11.13 8.51
N GLY A 23 -4.12 -9.98 8.61
CA GLY A 23 -3.77 -9.33 9.88
C GLY A 23 -4.90 -8.54 10.52
N GLY A 24 -6.07 -8.42 9.89
CA GLY A 24 -7.20 -7.63 10.40
C GLY A 24 -6.91 -6.13 10.47
N ALA A 25 -6.06 -5.61 9.58
CA ALA A 25 -5.77 -4.18 9.52
C ALA A 25 -7.00 -3.38 9.06
N SER A 26 -7.14 -2.15 9.55
CA SER A 26 -8.24 -1.24 9.16
C SER A 26 -7.79 -0.10 8.23
N VAL A 27 -6.50 0.25 8.25
CA VAL A 27 -5.94 1.39 7.51
C VAL A 27 -4.55 1.07 6.99
N LEU A 28 -4.27 1.47 5.75
CA LEU A 28 -2.94 1.58 5.17
C LEU A 28 -2.61 3.06 4.96
N ALA A 29 -1.67 3.59 5.75
CA ALA A 29 -1.17 4.95 5.61
C ALA A 29 0.21 4.96 4.94
N MET A 30 0.41 5.83 3.95
CA MET A 30 1.66 5.93 3.20
C MET A 30 2.01 7.39 2.85
N GLU A 31 3.29 7.66 2.59
CA GLU A 31 3.75 8.99 2.19
C GLU A 31 3.43 9.26 0.71
N ALA A 32 2.75 10.36 0.44
CA ALA A 32 2.33 10.76 -0.89
C ALA A 32 3.55 10.98 -1.81
N GLY A 33 3.50 10.41 -3.02
CA GLY A 33 4.56 10.54 -4.01
C GLY A 33 5.87 9.81 -3.68
N ARG A 34 5.91 9.04 -2.57
CA ARG A 34 7.10 8.28 -2.16
C ARG A 34 6.93 6.78 -2.16
N VAL A 35 5.71 6.27 -2.31
CA VAL A 35 5.40 4.83 -2.35
C VAL A 35 4.83 4.47 -3.71
N MET A 36 5.41 3.47 -4.36
CA MET A 36 4.89 2.90 -5.60
C MET A 36 3.77 1.89 -5.29
N VAL A 37 2.65 2.00 -5.99
CA VAL A 37 1.55 1.04 -5.89
C VAL A 37 1.55 0.15 -7.14
N VAL A 38 1.93 -1.12 -6.96
CA VAL A 38 1.88 -2.13 -8.02
C VAL A 38 0.44 -2.62 -8.16
N ASP A 39 -0.08 -2.62 -9.39
CA ASP A 39 -1.46 -2.98 -9.69
C ASP A 39 -2.47 -2.21 -8.81
N GLN A 40 -2.46 -0.88 -8.98
CA GLN A 40 -3.25 0.03 -8.17
C GLN A 40 -4.75 -0.28 -8.21
N GLU A 41 -5.29 -0.68 -9.36
CA GLU A 41 -6.69 -1.05 -9.48
C GLU A 41 -7.02 -2.26 -8.58
N LYS A 42 -6.18 -3.29 -8.61
CA LYS A 42 -6.39 -4.47 -7.76
C LYS A 42 -6.24 -4.15 -6.28
N VAL A 43 -5.28 -3.32 -5.92
CA VAL A 43 -5.07 -2.86 -4.53
C VAL A 43 -6.32 -2.15 -4.01
N VAL A 44 -6.89 -1.24 -4.80
CA VAL A 44 -8.10 -0.50 -4.45
C VAL A 44 -9.32 -1.43 -4.35
N GLU A 45 -9.47 -2.38 -5.27
CA GLU A 45 -10.54 -3.39 -5.22
C GLU A 45 -10.47 -4.21 -3.93
N MET A 46 -9.29 -4.74 -3.60
CA MET A 46 -9.07 -5.53 -2.38
C MET A 46 -9.33 -4.71 -1.12
N ALA A 47 -8.88 -3.45 -1.09
CA ALA A 47 -9.10 -2.55 0.04
C ALA A 47 -10.58 -2.29 0.28
N ASN A 48 -11.34 -2.01 -0.78
CA ASN A 48 -12.79 -1.81 -0.71
C ASN A 48 -13.52 -3.06 -0.21
N GLN A 49 -13.18 -4.25 -0.72
CA GLN A 49 -13.77 -5.51 -0.29
C GLN A 49 -13.50 -5.81 1.19
N ALA A 50 -12.27 -5.52 1.63
CA ALA A 50 -11.83 -5.75 3.01
C ALA A 50 -12.19 -4.62 3.99
N LYS A 51 -12.79 -3.53 3.51
CA LYS A 51 -13.08 -2.30 4.30
C LYS A 51 -11.82 -1.68 4.92
N ILE A 52 -10.71 -1.71 4.20
CA ILE A 52 -9.45 -1.08 4.58
C ILE A 52 -9.37 0.31 3.93
N SER A 53 -9.14 1.34 4.73
CA SER A 53 -8.91 2.70 4.20
C SER A 53 -7.47 2.87 3.74
N ILE A 54 -7.27 3.42 2.54
CA ILE A 54 -5.93 3.83 2.07
C ILE A 54 -5.84 5.35 2.19
N VAL A 55 -4.81 5.84 2.88
CA VAL A 55 -4.60 7.28 3.10
C VAL A 55 -3.17 7.66 2.74
N CYS A 56 -3.02 8.74 1.99
CA CYS A 56 -1.72 9.33 1.68
C CYS A 56 -1.53 10.62 2.50
N ILE A 57 -0.34 10.78 3.10
CA ILE A 57 0.07 11.95 3.90
C ILE A 57 1.29 12.62 3.27
#